data_AF-A0A7Y4FHI3-F1
#
_entry.id   AF-A0A7Y4FHI3-F1
#
_cell.length_a   1.000
_cell.length_b   1.000
_cell.length_c   1.000
_cell.angle_alpha   90.00
_cell.angle_beta   90.00
_cell.angle_gamma   90.00
#
_symmetry.space_group_name_H-M   'P 1'
#
loop_
_entity.id
_entity.type
_entity.pdbx_description
1 polymer ?
#
loop_
_entity_poly.entity_id
_entity_poly.type
_entity_poly.pdbx_seq_one_letter_code
_entity_poly.pdbx_strand_id
1 'polypeptide(L)'
;MKADDYNPKAREVFGKTLVDIGVSIYKGLILLLTIVPLSFIAKVTVEKDKISLSFLEFIGSMSFATYVIFLSLLAISFVLAYYLRKEGLRHIHESENITSI
;
A
#
# COMPACT_ATOMS: atom_id res chain seq x y z
N MET A 1 -22.51 14.06 -2.53
CA MET A 1 -22.33 14.43 -3.96
C MET A 1 -21.54 13.33 -4.62
N LYS A 2 -22.00 12.79 -5.76
CA LYS A 2 -21.23 11.75 -6.46
C LYS A 2 -20.06 12.42 -7.18
N ALA A 3 -18.94 11.72 -7.34
CA ALA A 3 -17.77 12.26 -8.03
C ALA A 3 -18.07 12.64 -9.50
N ASP A 4 -19.07 11.98 -10.08
CA ASP A 4 -19.57 12.22 -11.43
C ASP A 4 -20.34 13.56 -11.56
N ASP A 5 -20.80 14.15 -10.45
CA ASP A 5 -21.51 15.43 -10.46
C ASP A 5 -20.55 16.63 -10.39
N TYR A 6 -19.24 16.38 -10.22
CA TYR A 6 -18.24 17.43 -10.14
C TYR A 6 -17.93 18.04 -11.50
N ASN A 7 -17.55 19.33 -11.49
CA ASN A 7 -17.00 19.98 -12.66
C ASN A 7 -15.68 19.28 -13.09
N PRO A 8 -15.24 19.43 -14.35
CA PRO A 8 -14.06 18.72 -14.86
C PRO A 8 -12.80 18.90 -14.00
N LYS A 9 -12.53 20.12 -13.52
CA LYS A 9 -11.36 20.41 -12.66
C LYS A 9 -11.44 19.71 -11.29
N ALA A 10 -12.62 19.71 -10.67
CA ALA A 10 -12.84 19.06 -9.39
C ALA A 10 -12.77 17.52 -9.52
N ARG A 11 -13.23 16.97 -10.66
CA ARG A 11 -13.08 15.55 -10.99
C ARG A 11 -11.60 15.15 -11.19
N GLU A 12 -10.83 15.98 -11.89
CA GLU A 12 -9.39 15.78 -12.09
C GLU A 12 -8.64 15.74 -10.75
N VAL A 13 -8.90 16.71 -9.85
CA VAL A 13 -8.28 16.78 -8.52
C VAL A 13 -8.68 15.58 -7.66
N PHE A 14 -9.94 15.16 -7.72
CA PHE A 14 -10.41 13.95 -7.05
C PHE A 14 -9.67 12.70 -7.56
N GLY A 15 -9.55 12.55 -8.88
CA GLY A 15 -8.82 11.45 -9.49
C GLY A 15 -7.35 11.42 -9.10
N LYS A 16 -6.66 12.57 -9.12
CA LYS A 16 -5.26 12.69 -8.66
C LYS A 16 -5.12 12.29 -7.19
N THR A 17 -6.04 12.72 -6.34
CA THR A 17 -6.05 12.35 -4.92
C THR A 17 -6.17 10.84 -4.73
N LEU A 18 -7.07 10.18 -5.46
CA LEU A 18 -7.20 8.71 -5.41
C LEU A 18 -5.92 7.99 -5.85
N VAL A 19 -5.26 8.49 -6.90
CA VAL A 19 -3.96 7.96 -7.35
C VAL A 19 -2.89 8.15 -6.27
N ASP A 20 -2.80 9.32 -5.67
CA ASP A 20 -1.80 9.63 -4.63
C ASP A 20 -1.98 8.76 -3.39
N ILE A 21 -3.23 8.51 -2.97
CA ILE A 21 -3.53 7.57 -1.89
C ILE A 21 -3.07 6.16 -2.27
N GLY A 22 -3.42 5.68 -3.47
CA GLY A 22 -3.00 4.36 -3.96
C GLY A 22 -1.48 4.21 -4.00
N VAL A 23 -0.75 5.21 -4.51
CA VAL A 23 0.72 5.25 -4.54
C VAL A 23 1.30 5.26 -3.13
N SER A 24 0.69 6.00 -2.20
CA SER A 24 1.13 6.05 -0.80
C SER A 24 1.01 4.70 -0.10
N ILE A 25 -0.07 3.94 -0.38
CA ILE A 25 -0.22 2.56 0.12
C ILE A 25 0.91 1.68 -0.42
N TYR A 26 1.21 1.71 -1.73
CA TYR A 26 2.32 0.94 -2.30
C TYR A 26 3.68 1.30 -1.68
N LYS A 27 3.95 2.60 -1.47
CA LYS A 27 5.16 3.06 -0.78
C LYS A 27 5.22 2.50 0.64
N GLY A 28 4.11 2.52 1.37
CA GLY A 28 4.00 1.92 2.70
C GLY A 28 4.29 0.41 2.70
N LEU A 29 3.78 -0.33 1.71
CA LEU A 29 4.05 -1.76 1.56
C LEU A 29 5.54 -2.04 1.30
N ILE A 30 6.18 -1.25 0.43
CA ILE A 30 7.62 -1.37 0.17
C ILE A 30 8.43 -1.05 1.43
N LEU A 31 8.06 0.01 2.16
CA LEU A 31 8.67 0.37 3.43
C LEU A 31 8.52 -0.74 4.46
N LEU A 32 7.35 -1.36 4.59
CA LEU A 32 7.14 -2.49 5.48
C LEU A 32 8.08 -3.66 5.14
N LEU A 33 8.16 -4.04 3.86
CA LEU A 33 9.00 -5.14 3.40
C LEU A 33 10.50 -4.87 3.53
N THR A 34 10.92 -3.61 3.56
CA THR A 34 12.33 -3.22 3.65
C THR A 34 12.75 -2.92 5.09
N ILE A 35 11.98 -2.10 5.80
CA ILE A 35 12.29 -1.68 7.17
C ILE A 35 12.19 -2.84 8.13
N VAL A 36 11.19 -3.72 8.03
CA VAL A 36 11.01 -4.81 9.01
C VAL A 36 12.24 -5.75 9.03
N PRO A 37 12.76 -6.25 7.89
CA PRO A 37 14.01 -7.01 7.88
C PRO A 37 15.23 -6.19 8.35
N LEU A 38 15.34 -4.92 7.94
CA LEU A 38 16.45 -4.03 8.34
C LEU A 38 16.49 -3.82 9.86
N SER A 39 15.34 -3.54 10.46
CA SER A 39 15.18 -3.39 11.92
C SER A 39 15.48 -4.68 12.66
N PHE A 40 15.09 -5.83 12.10
CA PHE A 40 15.42 -7.13 12.66
C PHE A 40 16.94 -7.37 12.68
N ILE A 41 17.63 -7.13 11.55
CA ILE A 41 19.09 -7.26 11.45
C ILE A 41 19.78 -6.32 12.44
N ALA A 42 19.34 -5.06 12.52
CA ALA A 42 19.88 -4.08 13.44
C ALA A 42 19.73 -4.54 14.90
N LYS A 43 18.55 -5.04 15.29
CA LYS A 43 18.29 -5.56 16.64
C LYS A 43 19.20 -6.75 16.97
N VAL A 44 19.28 -7.75 16.09
CA VAL A 44 20.13 -8.93 16.28
C VAL A 44 21.62 -8.58 16.36
N THR A 45 22.05 -7.53 15.65
CA THR A 45 23.45 -7.07 15.70
C THR A 45 23.80 -6.36 17.01
N VAL A 46 22.83 -5.66 17.61
CA VAL A 46 23.00 -4.90 18.86
C VAL A 46 22.83 -5.78 20.10
N GLU A 47 21.86 -6.69 20.10
CA GLU A 47 21.62 -7.65 21.19
C GLU A 47 22.50 -8.90 20.98
N LYS A 48 23.70 -8.91 21.58
CA LYS A 48 24.70 -9.99 21.46
C LYS A 48 24.32 -11.33 22.11
N ASP A 49 23.11 -11.48 22.64
CA ASP A 49 22.69 -12.69 23.38
C ASP A 49 21.88 -13.67 22.53
N LYS A 50 22.56 -14.77 22.18
CA LYS A 50 22.07 -16.14 21.99
C LYS A 50 20.63 -16.29 21.48
N ILE A 51 20.46 -16.13 20.19
CA ILE A 51 19.87 -17.10 19.24
C ILE A 51 19.81 -16.33 17.92
N SER A 52 20.64 -16.73 16.96
CA SER A 52 20.61 -16.20 15.59
C SER A 52 19.37 -16.74 14.88
N LEU A 53 18.18 -16.27 15.26
CA LEU A 53 16.96 -16.54 14.51
C LEU A 53 17.11 -15.83 13.17
N SER A 54 17.08 -16.59 12.07
CA SER A 54 16.98 -15.98 10.75
C SER A 54 15.62 -15.27 10.61
N PHE A 55 15.53 -14.24 9.78
CA PHE A 55 14.26 -13.55 9.51
C PHE A 55 13.15 -14.53 9.05
N LEU A 56 13.54 -15.58 8.31
CA LEU A 56 12.63 -16.64 7.89
C LEU A 56 12.12 -17.48 9.07
N GLU A 57 12.96 -17.78 10.05
CA GLU A 57 12.53 -18.47 11.27
C GLU A 57 11.66 -17.57 12.16
N PHE A 58 11.91 -16.25 12.17
CA PHE A 58 11.03 -15.30 12.86
C PHE A 58 9.62 -15.32 12.26
N ILE A 59 9.49 -15.23 10.94
CA ILE A 59 8.19 -15.36 10.25
C ILE A 59 7.60 -16.75 10.50
N GLY A 60 8.41 -17.81 10.43
CA GLY A 60 7.99 -19.18 10.68
C GLY A 60 7.57 -19.47 12.13
N SER A 61 8.05 -18.68 13.09
CA SER A 61 7.67 -18.76 14.51
C SER A 61 6.36 -18.04 14.84
N MET A 62 5.80 -17.28 13.89
CA MET A 62 4.51 -16.64 14.08
C MET A 62 3.39 -17.70 14.21
N SER A 63 2.41 -17.42 15.05
CA SER A 63 1.22 -18.28 15.11
C SER A 63 0.51 -18.28 13.75
N PHE A 64 -0.11 -19.42 13.39
CA PHE A 64 -0.85 -19.56 12.14
C PHE A 64 -1.89 -18.44 11.95
N ALA A 65 -2.62 -18.09 13.01
CA ALA A 65 -3.60 -17.01 12.98
C ALA A 65 -2.95 -15.66 12.65
N THR A 66 -1.83 -15.32 13.28
CA THR A 66 -1.09 -14.08 13.02
C THR A 66 -0.60 -14.02 11.59
N TYR A 67 -0.05 -15.13 11.07
CA TYR A 67 0.45 -15.23 9.70
C TYR A 67 -0.67 -15.01 8.67
N VAL A 68 -1.82 -15.68 8.86
CA VAL A 68 -2.99 -15.53 7.98
C VAL A 68 -3.53 -14.11 7.99
N ILE A 69 -3.64 -13.47 9.16
CA ILE A 69 -4.09 -12.08 9.29
C ILE A 69 -3.13 -11.14 8.54
N PHE A 70 -1.82 -11.31 8.74
CA PHE A 70 -0.80 -10.49 8.09
C PHE A 70 -0.87 -10.59 6.56
N LEU A 71 -0.94 -11.82 6.02
CA LEU A 71 -1.11 -12.06 4.59
C LEU A 71 -2.40 -11.48 4.03
N SER A 72 -3.50 -11.63 4.77
CA SER A 72 -4.81 -11.11 4.36
C SER A 72 -4.78 -9.58 4.28
N LEU A 73 -4.18 -8.92 5.27
CA LEU A 73 -4.02 -7.47 5.29
C LEU A 73 -3.14 -6.98 4.14
N LEU A 74 -2.04 -7.69 3.84
CA LEU A 74 -1.19 -7.39 2.68
C LEU A 74 -1.97 -7.50 1.37
N ALA A 75 -2.71 -8.59 1.18
CA ALA A 75 -3.51 -8.81 -0.02
C ALA A 75 -4.60 -7.74 -0.19
N ILE A 76 -5.35 -7.43 0.88
CA ILE A 76 -6.38 -6.38 0.88
C ILE A 76 -5.77 -5.02 0.55
N SER A 77 -4.63 -4.68 1.17
CA SER A 77 -3.94 -3.42 0.92
C SER A 77 -3.51 -3.28 -0.54
N PHE A 78 -3.00 -4.37 -1.14
CA PHE A 78 -2.59 -4.39 -2.53
C PHE A 78 -3.78 -4.20 -3.48
N VAL A 79 -4.88 -4.95 -3.26
CA VAL A 79 -6.11 -4.85 -4.05
C VAL A 79 -6.71 -3.45 -3.93
N LEU A 80 -6.77 -2.90 -2.72
CA LEU A 80 -7.29 -1.56 -2.47
C LEU A 80 -6.46 -0.50 -3.19
N ALA A 81 -5.13 -0.57 -3.09
CA ALA A 81 -4.23 0.36 -3.78
C ALA A 81 -4.38 0.30 -5.30
N TYR A 82 -4.52 -0.92 -5.86
CA TYR A 82 -4.79 -1.12 -7.28
C TYR A 82 -6.12 -0.49 -7.70
N TYR A 83 -7.19 -0.75 -6.94
CA TYR A 83 -8.52 -0.22 -7.23
C TYR A 83 -8.55 1.31 -7.18
N LEU A 84 -7.99 1.92 -6.14
CA LEU A 84 -7.91 3.37 -5.99
C LEU A 84 -7.14 4.02 -7.16
N ARG A 85 -6.02 3.42 -7.58
CA ARG A 85 -5.26 3.91 -8.73
C ARG A 85 -6.04 3.80 -10.03
N LYS A 86 -6.69 2.65 -10.28
CA LYS A 86 -7.50 2.43 -11.48
C LYS A 86 -8.65 3.42 -11.55
N GLU A 87 -9.35 3.61 -10.44
CA GLU A 87 -10.49 4.52 -10.36
C GLU A 87 -10.05 5.99 -10.48
N GLY A 88 -8.95 6.36 -9.85
CA GLY A 88 -8.38 7.70 -9.97
C GLY A 88 -7.97 8.05 -11.41
N LEU A 89 -7.33 7.12 -12.12
CA LEU A 89 -6.99 7.29 -13.53
C LEU A 89 -8.22 7.41 -14.43
N ARG A 90 -9.30 6.66 -14.13
CA ARG A 90 -10.56 6.78 -14.87
C ARG A 90 -11.13 8.20 -14.78
N HIS A 91 -11.19 8.76 -13.57
CA HIS A 91 -11.73 10.11 -13.34
C HIS A 91 -10.89 11.20 -14.01
N ILE A 92 -9.55 11.05 -14.06
CA ILE A 92 -8.67 11.97 -14.78
C ILE A 92 -8.96 11.90 -16.29
N HIS A 93 -9.01 10.71 -16.86
CA HIS A 93 -9.24 10.54 -18.30
C HIS A 93 -10.62 11.05 -18.75
N GLU A 94 -11.65 10.79 -17.95
CA GLU A 94 -12.99 11.34 -18.21
C GLU A 94 -13.02 12.87 -18.13
N SER A 95 -12.24 13.48 -17.22
CA SER A 95 -12.16 14.94 -17.13
C SER A 95 -11.48 15.56 -18.36
N GLU A 96 -10.42 14.93 -18.87
CA GLU A 96 -9.70 15.40 -20.07
C GLU A 96 -10.60 15.35 -21.32
N ASN A 97 -11.34 14.26 -21.53
CA ASN A 97 -12.25 14.10 -22.67
C ASN A 97 -13.39 15.14 -22.70
N ILE A 98 -13.85 15.64 -21.55
CA ILE A 98 -14.90 16.67 -21.48
C ILE A 98 -14.35 18.04 -21.86
N THR A 99 -13.07 18.31 -21.58
CA THR A 99 -12.40 19.58 -21.95
C THR A 99 -11.92 19.64 -23.40
N SER A 100 -11.84 18.51 -24.11
CA SER A 100 -11.40 18.45 -25.51
C SER A 100 -12.53 18.61 -26.54
N ILE A 101 -13.78 18.77 -26.08
CA ILE A 101 -14.97 19.04 -26.90
C ILE A 101 -15.38 20.50 -26.72
#